data_AF-A0A8H4GZS6-F1
#
_entry.id   AF-A0A8H4GZS6-F1
#
_cell.length_a   1.000
_cell.length_b   1.000
_cell.length_c   1.000
_cell.angle_alpha   90.00
_cell.angle_beta   90.00
_cell.angle_gamma   90.00
#
_symmetry.space_group_name_H-M   'P 1'
#
loop_
_entity.id
_entity.type
_entity.pdbx_description
1 polymer ?
#
loop_
_entity_poly.entity_id
_entity_poly.type
_entity_poly.pdbx_seq_one_letter_code
_entity_poly.pdbx_strand_id
1 'polypeptide(L)'
;MPTVLLPSSAAPFAPRCSPPVVLSSTIEPWLTATLKRVCKAKGPLKNVTQHTKCLKGILSRQSAIWTLCSMMFPMVPQALDVGLQYQTIHIEAYVVYVDMAYANAVAFKLTPETINTLVKFHRDVYSVYAWLSTWEWSEKENQLRNLQEQFIQDVNRFIFYTDALALEGIDEDGAGELLGGRSDVAKAKVKSLFIPLQPPYSEALRVLHGH
;
A
#
# COMPACT_ATOMS: atom_id res chain seq x y z
N MET A 1 -8.91 -15.80 -8.79
CA MET A 1 -9.66 -14.53 -8.64
C MET A 1 -9.99 -14.01 -10.04
N PRO A 2 -11.18 -13.45 -10.30
CA PRO A 2 -11.44 -12.84 -11.59
C PRO A 2 -10.41 -11.74 -11.84
N THR A 3 -9.81 -11.75 -13.03
CA THR A 3 -8.78 -10.79 -13.43
C THR A 3 -9.46 -9.43 -13.63
N VAL A 4 -9.58 -8.66 -12.56
CA VAL A 4 -10.00 -7.25 -12.66
C VAL A 4 -8.92 -6.53 -13.46
N LEU A 5 -9.28 -6.10 -14.68
CA LEU A 5 -8.39 -5.29 -15.51
C LEU A 5 -8.20 -3.93 -14.83
N LEU A 6 -7.03 -3.75 -14.24
CA LEU A 6 -6.64 -2.48 -13.65
C LEU A 6 -6.52 -1.39 -14.73
N PRO A 7 -6.89 -0.14 -14.42
CA PRO A 7 -6.68 0.98 -15.33
C PRO A 7 -5.18 1.26 -15.51
N SER A 8 -4.83 1.97 -16.59
CA SER A 8 -3.44 2.37 -16.87
C SER A 8 -2.79 3.19 -15.74
N SER A 9 -3.56 3.94 -14.95
CA SER A 9 -3.07 4.67 -13.78
C SER A 9 -2.55 3.76 -12.65
N ALA A 10 -2.94 2.49 -12.64
CA ALA A 10 -2.41 1.49 -11.73
C ALA A 10 -1.06 0.90 -12.18
N ALA A 11 -0.63 1.17 -13.42
CA ALA A 11 0.64 0.67 -13.92
C ALA A 11 1.83 1.28 -13.12
N PRO A 12 2.96 0.58 -13.00
CA PRO A 12 4.15 1.10 -12.33
C PRO A 12 4.57 2.44 -12.93
N PHE A 13 4.97 3.39 -12.07
CA PHE A 13 5.41 4.73 -12.47
C PHE A 13 4.36 5.59 -13.21
N ALA A 14 3.14 5.09 -13.43
CA ALA A 14 2.10 5.86 -14.08
C ALA A 14 1.65 7.04 -13.20
N PRO A 15 1.41 8.22 -13.79
CA PRO A 15 0.89 9.37 -13.07
C PRO A 15 -0.51 9.09 -12.52
N ARG A 16 -0.86 9.80 -11.45
CA ARG A 16 -2.22 9.74 -10.90
C ARG A 16 -3.23 10.25 -11.92
N CYS A 17 -4.35 9.55 -12.05
CA CYS A 17 -5.49 9.97 -12.86
C CYS A 17 -6.81 9.74 -12.12
N SER A 18 -7.89 10.33 -12.64
CA SER A 18 -9.24 10.12 -12.13
C SER A 18 -9.61 8.63 -12.16
N PRO A 19 -10.00 8.02 -11.03
CA PRO A 19 -10.26 6.58 -10.98
C PRO A 19 -11.55 6.22 -11.74
N PRO A 20 -11.59 5.07 -12.43
CA PRO A 20 -12.86 4.47 -12.84
C PRO A 20 -13.67 4.11 -11.60
N VAL A 21 -14.97 4.40 -11.66
CA VAL A 21 -15.93 4.06 -10.60
C VAL A 21 -17.08 3.32 -11.27
N VAL A 22 -17.24 2.05 -10.91
CA VAL A 22 -18.34 1.19 -11.35
C VAL A 22 -19.22 0.92 -10.14
N LEU A 23 -20.45 1.41 -10.16
CA LEU A 23 -21.44 1.19 -9.10
C LEU A 23 -22.48 0.18 -9.56
N SER A 24 -23.05 -0.55 -8.60
CA SER A 24 -24.20 -1.42 -8.83
C SER A 24 -25.45 -0.60 -9.24
N SER A 25 -26.41 -1.26 -9.87
CA SER A 25 -27.74 -0.67 -10.17
C SER A 25 -28.50 -0.28 -8.91
N THR A 26 -28.24 -0.98 -7.81
CA THR A 26 -28.77 -0.68 -6.48
C THR A 26 -27.68 0.00 -5.66
N ILE A 27 -28.00 1.17 -5.08
CA ILE A 27 -27.06 1.91 -4.25
C ILE A 27 -27.19 1.49 -2.79
N GLU A 28 -26.07 1.10 -2.20
CA GLU A 28 -25.97 0.78 -0.79
C GLU A 28 -26.24 2.01 0.09
N PRO A 29 -27.06 1.91 1.16
CA PRO A 29 -27.42 3.05 2.01
C PRO A 29 -26.22 3.75 2.65
N TRP A 30 -25.20 2.98 3.04
CA TRP A 30 -23.97 3.52 3.65
C TRP A 30 -23.23 4.45 2.68
N LEU A 31 -23.23 4.15 1.37
CA LEU A 31 -22.54 4.95 0.37
C LEU A 31 -23.22 6.31 0.23
N THR A 32 -24.56 6.34 0.21
CA THR A 32 -25.31 7.60 0.20
C THR A 32 -25.05 8.41 1.46
N ALA A 33 -25.03 7.78 2.64
CA ALA A 33 -24.76 8.46 3.90
C ALA A 33 -23.36 9.08 3.92
N THR A 34 -22.34 8.30 3.54
CA THR A 34 -20.95 8.74 3.43
C THR A 34 -20.83 9.89 2.45
N LEU A 35 -21.34 9.76 1.22
CA LEU A 35 -21.26 10.81 0.21
C LEU A 35 -22.01 12.07 0.62
N LYS A 36 -23.14 12.00 1.33
CA LYS A 36 -23.81 13.20 1.86
C LYS A 36 -23.00 13.91 2.94
N ARG A 37 -22.27 13.16 3.76
CA ARG A 37 -21.37 13.72 4.79
C ARG A 37 -20.20 14.48 4.15
N VAL A 38 -19.60 13.94 3.09
CA VAL A 38 -18.34 14.47 2.53
C VAL A 38 -18.52 15.34 1.28
N CYS A 39 -19.51 15.04 0.43
CA CYS A 39 -19.90 15.94 -0.66
C CYS A 39 -20.74 17.05 -0.04
N LYS A 40 -20.14 18.22 0.23
CA LYS A 40 -20.84 19.49 0.53
C LYS A 40 -21.75 19.97 -0.63
N ALA A 41 -22.03 19.13 -1.62
CA ALA A 41 -22.84 19.41 -2.79
C ALA A 41 -24.31 19.63 -2.37
N LYS A 42 -24.86 20.78 -2.74
CA LYS A 42 -26.22 21.23 -2.39
C LYS A 42 -27.36 20.46 -3.10
N GLY A 43 -27.07 19.34 -3.77
CA GLY A 43 -28.03 18.61 -4.61
C GLY A 43 -28.34 17.20 -4.09
N PRO A 44 -29.53 16.65 -4.36
CA PRO A 44 -29.91 15.34 -3.86
C PRO A 44 -29.18 14.22 -4.63
N LEU A 45 -28.53 13.31 -3.90
CA LEU A 45 -27.98 12.06 -4.43
C LEU A 45 -29.10 11.02 -4.52
N LYS A 46 -29.71 10.86 -5.71
CA LYS A 46 -30.89 10.01 -5.94
C LYS A 46 -30.63 8.82 -6.87
N ASN A 47 -29.70 8.94 -7.80
CA ASN A 47 -29.45 7.90 -8.80
C ASN A 47 -27.97 7.51 -8.89
N VAL A 48 -27.70 6.37 -9.53
CA VAL A 48 -26.35 5.80 -9.68
C VAL A 48 -25.40 6.81 -10.33
N THR A 49 -25.82 7.49 -11.40
CA THR A 49 -25.00 8.48 -12.12
C THR A 49 -24.53 9.61 -11.21
N GLN A 50 -25.39 10.10 -10.32
CA GLN A 50 -25.04 11.14 -9.36
C GLN A 50 -24.03 10.64 -8.32
N HIS A 51 -24.22 9.43 -7.77
CA HIS A 51 -23.29 8.82 -6.83
C HIS A 51 -21.92 8.58 -7.48
N THR A 52 -21.90 8.01 -8.70
CA THR A 52 -20.68 7.81 -9.48
C THR A 52 -19.96 9.14 -9.71
N LYS A 53 -20.67 10.20 -10.11
CA LYS A 53 -20.07 11.51 -10.36
C LYS A 53 -19.53 12.15 -9.08
N CYS A 54 -20.24 12.06 -7.96
CA CYS A 54 -19.78 12.60 -6.66
C CYS A 54 -18.53 11.87 -6.18
N LEU A 55 -18.59 10.53 -6.14
CA LEU A 55 -17.48 9.69 -5.68
C LEU A 55 -16.26 9.87 -6.56
N LYS A 56 -16.42 9.79 -7.88
CA LYS A 56 -15.33 10.04 -8.84
C LYS A 56 -14.75 11.44 -8.66
N GLY A 57 -15.59 12.46 -8.51
CA GLY A 57 -15.16 13.84 -8.32
C GLY A 57 -14.32 14.05 -7.06
N ILE A 58 -14.69 13.40 -5.95
CA ILE A 58 -13.91 13.45 -4.70
C ILE A 58 -12.58 12.71 -4.85
N LEU A 59 -12.60 11.46 -5.31
CA LEU A 59 -11.40 10.61 -5.38
C LEU A 59 -10.37 11.12 -6.42
N SER A 60 -10.82 11.95 -7.36
CA SER A 60 -9.96 12.59 -8.36
C SER A 60 -9.16 13.79 -7.83
N ARG A 61 -9.46 14.30 -6.63
CA ARG A 61 -8.73 15.43 -6.04
C ARG A 61 -7.31 15.04 -5.69
N GLN A 62 -6.36 15.96 -5.82
CA GLN A 62 -4.97 15.70 -5.38
C GLN A 62 -4.87 15.44 -3.88
N SER A 63 -5.74 16.07 -3.09
CA SER A 63 -5.88 15.89 -1.64
C SER A 63 -6.48 14.54 -1.22
N ALA A 64 -7.05 13.76 -2.14
CA ALA A 64 -7.68 12.49 -1.82
C ALA A 64 -6.63 11.39 -1.60
N ILE A 65 -5.89 11.53 -0.50
CA ILE A 65 -4.82 10.64 -0.05
C ILE A 65 -5.31 9.87 1.17
N TRP A 66 -5.05 8.57 1.15
CA TRP A 66 -5.49 7.62 2.14
C TRP A 66 -4.31 7.12 2.94
N THR A 67 -4.45 7.13 4.26
CA THR A 67 -3.53 6.41 5.14
C THR A 67 -4.00 4.96 5.22
N LEU A 68 -3.29 4.05 4.55
CA LEU A 68 -3.61 2.63 4.59
C LEU A 68 -3.22 2.02 5.93
N CYS A 69 -2.02 2.34 6.41
CA CYS A 69 -1.53 1.93 7.73
C CYS A 69 -0.34 2.76 8.16
N SER A 70 0.00 2.68 9.44
CA SER A 70 1.22 3.28 10.01
C SER A 70 2.14 2.16 10.48
N MET A 71 3.42 2.26 10.14
CA MET A 71 4.44 1.28 10.52
C MET A 71 5.55 1.96 11.30
N MET A 72 5.95 1.35 12.42
CA MET A 72 7.11 1.77 13.19
C MET A 72 8.31 0.94 12.80
N PHE A 73 9.42 1.61 12.51
CA PHE A 73 10.68 0.98 12.19
C PHE A 73 11.78 1.48 13.14
N PRO A 74 12.70 0.59 13.56
CA PRO A 74 13.87 1.02 14.30
C PRO A 74 14.76 1.87 13.39
N MET A 75 15.26 2.99 13.91
CA MET A 75 16.29 3.80 13.27
C MET A 75 17.66 3.18 13.52
N VAL A 76 18.60 3.34 12.57
CA VAL A 76 19.99 2.96 12.79
C VAL A 76 20.55 3.85 13.92
N PRO A 77 21.16 3.29 14.98
CA PRO A 77 21.73 4.10 16.06
C PRO A 77 22.86 4.96 15.49
N GLN A 78 22.75 6.28 15.60
CA GLN A 78 23.77 7.21 15.11
C GLN A 78 24.91 7.43 16.12
N ALA A 79 24.75 7.01 17.38
CA ALA A 79 25.78 7.08 18.42
C ALA A 79 25.48 6.08 19.56
N LEU A 80 26.53 5.76 20.34
CA LEU A 80 26.57 4.76 21.43
C LEU A 80 25.73 5.08 22.67
N ASP A 81 24.92 6.13 22.66
CA ASP A 81 24.13 6.53 23.81
C ASP A 81 22.74 7.00 23.34
N VAL A 82 21.71 6.66 24.12
CA VAL A 82 20.29 7.09 23.98
C VAL A 82 19.38 6.25 23.06
N GLY A 83 18.93 5.10 23.57
CA GLY A 83 17.60 4.52 23.31
C GLY A 83 17.28 3.95 21.90
N LEU A 84 16.34 3.00 21.83
CA LEU A 84 15.77 2.56 20.56
C LEU A 84 14.93 3.71 19.97
N GLN A 85 15.48 4.47 19.02
CA GLN A 85 14.73 5.48 18.30
C GLN A 85 13.90 4.80 17.21
N TYR A 86 12.60 5.12 17.16
CA TYR A 86 11.70 4.62 16.13
C TYR A 86 11.25 5.75 15.22
N GLN A 87 11.16 5.45 13.92
CA GLN A 87 10.47 6.30 12.96
C GLN A 87 9.15 5.65 12.59
N THR A 88 8.09 6.45 12.62
CA THR A 88 6.78 6.06 12.07
C THR A 88 6.71 6.49 10.61
N ILE A 89 6.40 5.54 9.72
CA ILE A 89 6.11 5.78 8.31
C ILE A 89 4.62 5.55 8.10
N HIS A 90 3.92 6.58 7.65
CA HIS A 90 2.54 6.47 7.18
C HIS A 90 2.54 5.96 5.74
N ILE A 91 1.81 4.88 5.49
CA ILE A 91 1.68 4.30 4.16
C ILE A 91 0.51 4.97 3.48
N GLU A 92 0.85 5.93 2.63
CA GLU A 92 -0.13 6.74 1.93
C GLU A 92 -0.37 6.21 0.51
N ALA A 93 -1.63 6.26 0.09
CA ALA A 93 -2.06 5.78 -1.21
C ALA A 93 -3.23 6.61 -1.75
N TYR A 94 -3.54 6.45 -3.03
CA TYR A 94 -4.75 6.99 -3.64
C TYR A 94 -5.55 5.88 -4.32
N VAL A 95 -6.87 6.07 -4.38
CA VAL A 95 -7.77 5.15 -5.06
C VAL A 95 -7.51 5.21 -6.57
N VAL A 96 -7.24 4.06 -7.18
CA VAL A 96 -7.09 3.92 -8.64
C VAL A 96 -8.27 3.25 -9.30
N TYR A 97 -9.08 2.49 -8.56
CA TYR A 97 -10.23 1.76 -9.10
C TYR A 97 -11.27 1.48 -8.02
N VAL A 98 -12.56 1.59 -8.37
CA VAL A 98 -13.69 1.19 -7.54
C VAL A 98 -14.65 0.36 -8.38
N ASP A 99 -14.99 -0.83 -7.90
CA ASP A 99 -16.03 -1.68 -8.48
C ASP A 99 -16.92 -2.25 -7.38
N MET A 100 -18.14 -1.72 -7.30
CA MET A 100 -19.21 -2.20 -6.42
C MET A 100 -20.26 -3.03 -7.16
N ALA A 101 -20.10 -3.26 -8.46
CA ALA A 101 -21.05 -4.02 -9.26
C ALA A 101 -20.67 -5.50 -9.36
N TYR A 102 -19.38 -5.82 -9.51
CA TYR A 102 -18.92 -7.19 -9.73
C TYR A 102 -17.98 -7.66 -8.62
N ALA A 103 -16.85 -6.97 -8.41
CA ALA A 103 -15.85 -7.40 -7.44
C ALA A 103 -16.14 -6.95 -6.00
N ASN A 104 -17.01 -5.96 -5.82
CA ASN A 104 -17.21 -5.25 -4.55
C ASN A 104 -15.89 -4.84 -3.88
N ALA A 105 -14.99 -4.26 -4.65
CA ALA A 105 -13.62 -3.96 -4.26
C ALA A 105 -13.21 -2.53 -4.62
N VAL A 106 -12.25 -2.02 -3.85
CA VAL A 106 -11.49 -0.81 -4.13
C VAL A 106 -10.01 -1.16 -4.20
N ALA A 107 -9.31 -0.51 -5.14
CA ALA A 107 -7.87 -0.67 -5.32
C ALA A 107 -7.15 0.65 -5.02
N PHE A 108 -6.07 0.54 -4.26
CA PHE A 108 -5.21 1.64 -3.84
C PHE A 108 -3.81 1.47 -4.42
N LYS A 109 -3.24 2.57 -4.91
CA LYS A 109 -1.84 2.63 -5.34
C LYS A 109 -1.08 3.58 -4.42
N LEU A 110 0.13 3.18 -4.02
CA LEU A 110 0.98 4.00 -3.14
C LEU A 110 1.30 5.35 -3.78
N THR A 111 1.45 6.36 -2.94
CA THR A 111 1.95 7.67 -3.39
C THR A 111 3.43 7.58 -3.77
N PRO A 112 3.91 8.42 -4.71
CA PRO A 112 5.34 8.50 -5.01
C PRO A 112 6.19 8.77 -3.78
N GLU A 113 5.69 9.58 -2.84
CA GLU A 113 6.34 9.91 -1.57
C GLU A 113 6.51 8.66 -0.70
N THR A 114 5.45 7.86 -0.56
CA THR A 114 5.51 6.58 0.18
C THR A 114 6.46 5.60 -0.48
N ILE A 115 6.40 5.46 -1.81
CA ILE A 115 7.30 4.59 -2.58
C ILE A 115 8.76 5.00 -2.34
N ASN A 116 9.10 6.27 -2.49
CA ASN A 116 10.45 6.78 -2.29
C ASN A 116 10.93 6.56 -0.85
N THR A 117 10.06 6.78 0.14
CA THR A 117 10.36 6.56 1.55
C THR A 117 10.66 5.09 1.84
N LEU A 118 9.84 4.17 1.31
CA LEU A 118 10.04 2.73 1.46
C LEU A 118 11.32 2.24 0.76
N VAL A 119 11.60 2.72 -0.46
CA VAL A 119 12.82 2.38 -1.21
C VAL A 119 14.07 2.82 -0.47
N LYS A 120 14.04 4.04 0.08
CA LYS A 120 15.14 4.57 0.90
C LYS A 120 15.31 3.76 2.18
N PHE A 121 14.22 3.45 2.87
CA PHE A 121 14.24 2.63 4.08
C PHE A 121 14.81 1.22 3.81
N HIS A 122 14.41 0.60 2.71
CA HIS A 122 14.92 -0.72 2.31
C HIS A 122 16.45 -0.68 2.14
N ARG A 123 16.96 0.34 1.44
CA ARG A 123 18.41 0.49 1.18
C ARG A 123 19.21 0.83 2.43
N ASP A 124 18.79 1.87 3.14
CA ASP A 124 19.61 2.54 4.16
C ASP A 124 19.49 1.87 5.54
N VAL A 125 18.40 1.12 5.80
CA VAL A 125 18.13 0.50 7.10
C VAL A 125 17.99 -1.01 6.99
N TYR A 126 17.05 -1.49 6.18
CA TYR A 126 16.72 -2.92 6.12
C TYR A 126 17.89 -3.75 5.58
N SER A 127 18.48 -3.36 4.46
CA SER A 127 19.64 -4.05 3.87
C SER A 127 20.89 -3.99 4.75
N VAL A 128 21.13 -2.85 5.42
CA VAL A 128 22.25 -2.70 6.37
C VAL A 128 22.06 -3.64 7.56
N TYR A 129 20.85 -3.69 8.12
CA TYR A 129 20.54 -4.60 9.22
C TYR A 129 20.69 -6.07 8.81
N ALA A 130 20.18 -6.44 7.61
CA ALA A 130 20.32 -7.80 7.08
C ALA A 130 21.79 -8.19 6.86
N TRP A 131 22.61 -7.27 6.34
CA TRP A 131 24.05 -7.48 6.17
C TRP A 131 24.76 -7.77 7.49
N LEU A 132 24.50 -6.96 8.52
CA LEU A 132 25.14 -7.09 9.83
C LEU A 132 24.64 -8.31 10.63
N SER A 133 23.39 -8.72 10.41
CA SER A 133 22.75 -9.82 11.16
C SER A 133 23.02 -11.21 10.55
N THR A 134 23.78 -11.28 9.46
CA THR A 134 24.09 -12.54 8.76
C THR A 134 25.60 -12.69 8.57
N TRP A 135 26.09 -13.94 8.52
CA TRP A 135 27.50 -14.23 8.26
C TRP A 135 27.92 -13.83 6.84
N GLU A 136 29.21 -13.87 6.50
CA GLU A 136 29.72 -13.39 5.21
C GLU A 136 29.84 -14.53 4.18
N TRP A 137 29.30 -14.36 2.96
CA TRP A 137 29.47 -15.29 1.83
C TRP A 137 29.68 -14.54 0.52
N SER A 138 30.30 -15.20 -0.46
CA SER A 138 30.80 -14.58 -1.70
C SER A 138 29.74 -13.79 -2.48
N GLU A 139 28.50 -14.26 -2.52
CA GLU A 139 27.41 -13.63 -3.29
C GLU A 139 26.56 -12.63 -2.47
N LYS A 140 26.86 -12.43 -1.19
CA LYS A 140 26.00 -11.68 -0.26
C LYS A 140 25.70 -10.26 -0.73
N GLU A 141 26.74 -9.53 -1.14
CA GLU A 141 26.60 -8.16 -1.63
C GLU A 141 25.74 -8.12 -2.91
N ASN A 142 25.94 -9.09 -3.80
CA ASN A 142 25.17 -9.19 -5.04
C ASN A 142 23.69 -9.52 -4.77
N GLN A 143 23.42 -10.42 -3.81
CA GLN A 143 22.05 -10.72 -3.38
C GLN A 143 21.36 -9.49 -2.80
N LEU A 144 22.04 -8.67 -1.98
CA LEU A 144 21.46 -7.43 -1.46
C LEU A 144 21.13 -6.42 -2.56
N ARG A 145 22.00 -6.26 -3.57
CA ARG A 145 21.71 -5.41 -4.73
C ARG A 145 20.47 -5.91 -5.49
N ASN A 146 20.39 -7.22 -5.75
CA ASN A 146 19.24 -7.82 -6.41
C ASN A 146 17.94 -7.65 -5.60
N LEU A 147 18.00 -7.80 -4.26
CA LEU A 147 16.86 -7.56 -3.38
C LEU A 147 16.39 -6.11 -3.44
N GLN A 148 17.31 -5.14 -3.48
CA GLN A 148 16.97 -3.72 -3.64
C GLN A 148 16.27 -3.45 -4.98
N GLU A 149 16.80 -3.99 -6.08
CA GLU A 149 16.21 -3.82 -7.42
C GLU A 149 14.82 -4.46 -7.49
N GLN A 150 14.67 -5.68 -6.96
CA GLN A 150 13.40 -6.38 -6.85
C GLN A 150 12.40 -5.59 -6.00
N PHE A 151 12.82 -5.07 -4.85
CA PHE A 151 11.98 -4.26 -3.98
C PHE A 151 11.45 -3.01 -4.69
N ILE A 152 12.31 -2.30 -5.45
CA ILE A 152 11.90 -1.13 -6.25
C ILE A 152 10.80 -1.52 -7.25
N GLN A 153 10.93 -2.66 -7.92
CA GLN A 153 9.91 -3.11 -8.87
C GLN A 153 8.60 -3.48 -8.16
N ASP A 154 8.68 -4.23 -7.07
CA ASP A 154 7.50 -4.74 -6.37
C ASP A 154 6.71 -3.62 -5.68
N VAL A 155 7.38 -2.67 -5.03
CA VAL A 155 6.72 -1.53 -4.39
C VAL A 155 6.04 -0.61 -5.41
N ASN A 156 6.62 -0.45 -6.62
CA ASN A 156 6.01 0.33 -7.69
C ASN A 156 4.82 -0.38 -8.35
N ARG A 157 4.81 -1.71 -8.33
CA ARG A 157 3.70 -2.56 -8.80
C ARG A 157 2.64 -2.81 -7.72
N PHE A 158 2.91 -2.42 -6.49
CA PHE A 158 2.04 -2.71 -5.37
C PHE A 158 0.69 -2.02 -5.53
N ILE A 159 -0.35 -2.84 -5.58
CA ILE A 159 -1.74 -2.41 -5.53
C ILE A 159 -2.40 -3.12 -4.36
N PHE A 160 -2.96 -2.35 -3.44
CA PHE A 160 -3.71 -2.89 -2.32
C PHE A 160 -5.20 -2.96 -2.68
N TYR A 161 -5.75 -4.18 -2.65
CA TYR A 161 -7.18 -4.42 -2.84
C TYR A 161 -7.84 -4.71 -1.50
N THR A 162 -9.01 -4.12 -1.30
CA THR A 162 -9.90 -4.44 -0.19
C THR A 162 -11.35 -4.28 -0.64
N ASP A 163 -12.29 -4.74 0.17
CA ASP A 163 -13.72 -4.56 -0.08
C ASP A 163 -14.12 -3.08 -0.14
N ALA A 164 -15.15 -2.78 -0.94
CA ALA A 164 -15.56 -1.41 -1.21
C ALA A 164 -16.12 -0.67 0.02
N LEU A 165 -16.51 -1.39 1.09
CA LEU A 165 -16.92 -0.81 2.37
C LEU A 165 -15.78 0.00 3.03
N ALA A 166 -14.52 -0.23 2.62
CA ALA A 166 -13.41 0.63 3.02
C ALA A 166 -13.68 2.13 2.70
N LEU A 167 -14.48 2.43 1.69
CA LEU A 167 -14.86 3.80 1.34
C LEU A 167 -15.77 4.48 2.37
N GLU A 168 -16.28 3.79 3.39
CA GLU A 168 -16.90 4.44 4.56
C GLU A 168 -15.95 5.39 5.28
N GLY A 169 -14.65 5.07 5.25
CA GLY A 169 -13.58 5.87 5.86
C GLY A 169 -13.20 7.13 5.07
N ILE A 170 -13.91 7.47 3.98
CA ILE A 170 -13.72 8.76 3.29
C ILE A 170 -14.01 9.90 4.27
N ASP A 171 -13.16 10.92 4.26
CA ASP A 171 -13.38 12.18 4.94
C ASP A 171 -13.49 13.35 3.95
N GLU A 172 -13.54 14.57 4.48
CA GLU A 172 -13.49 15.79 3.66
C GLU A 172 -12.33 15.73 2.66
N ASP A 173 -12.57 16.31 1.48
CA ASP A 173 -11.60 16.35 0.37
C ASP A 173 -11.13 15.00 -0.20
N GLY A 174 -11.78 13.90 0.21
CA GLY A 174 -11.54 12.57 -0.33
C GLY A 174 -10.36 11.83 0.28
N ALA A 175 -9.73 12.44 1.29
CA ALA A 175 -8.80 11.76 2.16
C ALA A 175 -9.53 10.67 2.95
N GLY A 176 -8.79 9.80 3.61
CA GLY A 176 -9.41 8.78 4.45
C GLY A 176 -8.43 7.84 5.10
N GLU A 177 -8.97 6.92 5.87
CA GLU A 177 -8.23 5.84 6.51
C GLU A 177 -9.00 4.51 6.43
N LEU A 178 -8.26 3.41 6.49
CA LEU A 178 -8.85 2.08 6.47
C LEU A 178 -9.43 1.70 7.82
N LEU A 179 -10.76 1.54 7.89
CA LEU A 179 -11.48 1.13 9.09
C LEU A 179 -11.64 -0.40 9.19
N GLY A 180 -12.03 -0.88 10.37
CA GLY A 180 -12.46 -2.27 10.58
C GLY A 180 -11.36 -3.32 10.40
N GLY A 181 -10.15 -3.06 10.88
CA GLY A 181 -9.01 -3.98 10.81
C GLY A 181 -8.33 -4.09 9.44
N ARG A 182 -8.88 -3.45 8.40
CA ARG A 182 -8.29 -3.42 7.05
C ARG A 182 -6.90 -2.77 7.04
N SER A 183 -6.62 -1.87 7.97
CA SER A 183 -5.30 -1.29 8.15
C SER A 183 -4.24 -2.34 8.51
N ASP A 184 -4.57 -3.34 9.33
CA ASP A 184 -3.63 -4.41 9.66
C ASP A 184 -3.40 -5.37 8.49
N VAL A 185 -4.41 -5.59 7.66
CA VAL A 185 -4.27 -6.33 6.39
C VAL A 185 -3.34 -5.57 5.43
N ALA A 186 -3.53 -4.26 5.28
CA ALA A 186 -2.65 -3.42 4.48
C ALA A 186 -1.20 -3.47 5.00
N LYS A 187 -1.02 -3.33 6.32
CA LYS A 187 0.27 -3.44 7.01
C LYS A 187 0.97 -4.77 6.73
N ALA A 188 0.25 -5.89 6.83
CA ALA A 188 0.81 -7.21 6.53
C ALA A 188 1.23 -7.33 5.06
N LYS A 189 0.42 -6.81 4.13
CA LYS A 189 0.74 -6.79 2.70
C LYS A 189 1.97 -5.95 2.39
N VAL A 190 2.11 -4.76 2.96
CA VAL A 190 3.31 -3.93 2.78
C VAL A 190 4.53 -4.61 3.40
N LYS A 191 4.41 -5.21 4.59
CA LYS A 191 5.50 -5.99 5.21
C LYS A 191 5.98 -7.13 4.32
N SER A 192 5.09 -7.78 3.57
CA SER A 192 5.47 -8.88 2.67
C SER A 192 6.35 -8.46 1.48
N LEU A 193 6.48 -7.16 1.20
CA LEU A 193 7.44 -6.65 0.21
C LEU A 193 8.89 -6.78 0.68
N PHE A 194 9.12 -6.81 2.00
CA PHE A 194 10.45 -6.92 2.59
C PHE A 194 10.89 -8.39 2.61
N ILE A 195 11.48 -8.84 1.51
CA ILE A 195 12.02 -10.19 1.37
C ILE A 195 13.32 -10.29 2.20
N PRO A 196 13.48 -11.30 3.06
CA PRO A 196 14.70 -11.46 3.85
C PRO A 196 15.89 -11.89 2.99
N LEU A 197 17.08 -11.41 3.34
CA LEU A 197 18.33 -11.95 2.82
C LEU A 197 18.47 -13.41 3.26
N GLN A 198 18.61 -14.32 2.28
CA GLN A 198 18.73 -15.75 2.55
C GLN A 198 20.16 -16.20 2.27
N PRO A 199 20.88 -16.73 3.28
CA PRO A 199 22.17 -17.35 3.01
C PRO A 199 21.96 -18.58 2.11
N PRO A 200 22.95 -18.95 1.28
CA PRO A 200 22.94 -20.25 0.62
C PRO A 200 22.73 -21.33 1.70
N TYR A 201 21.88 -22.32 1.40
CA TYR A 201 21.54 -23.43 2.29
C TYR A 201 22.74 -23.86 3.14
N SER A 202 22.58 -23.93 4.46
CA SER A 202 23.69 -24.28 5.34
C SER A 202 24.28 -25.63 4.90
N GLU A 203 25.50 -25.64 4.38
CA GLU A 203 26.26 -26.87 4.23
C GLU A 203 26.44 -27.58 5.58
N ALA A 204 26.27 -26.85 6.69
CA ALA A 204 26.21 -27.41 8.05
C ALA A 204 25.13 -28.50 8.24
N LEU A 205 24.02 -28.49 7.49
CA LEU A 205 23.00 -29.54 7.57
C LEU A 205 23.30 -30.75 6.67
N ARG A 206 24.25 -30.64 5.73
CA ARG A 206 24.73 -31.78 4.93
C ARG A 206 25.74 -32.63 5.71
N VAL A 207 26.55 -32.03 6.57
CA VAL A 207 27.58 -32.77 7.33
C VAL A 207 26.98 -33.57 8.50
N LEU A 208 25.80 -33.19 9.01
CA LEU A 208 25.12 -33.93 10.10
C LEU A 208 24.26 -35.11 9.63
N HIS A 209 24.05 -35.29 8.32
CA HIS A 209 23.31 -36.43 7.75
C HIS A 209 24.17 -37.34 6.86
N GLY A 210 25.49 -37.17 6.90
CA GLY A 210 26.42 -38.00 6.16
C GLY A 210 27.68 -38.24 6.98
N HIS A 211 27.58 -39.11 7.99
CA HIS A 211 28.55 -40.16 8.35
C HIS A 211 28.08 -40.92 9.59
#